data_AF-A0A381VWX6-F1
#
_entry.id   AF-A0A381VWX6-F1
#
_cell.length_a   1.000
_cell.length_b   1.000
_cell.length_c   1.000
_cell.angle_alpha   90.00
_cell.angle_beta   90.00
_cell.angle_gamma   90.00
#
_symmetry.space_group_name_H-M   'P 1'
#
loop_
_entity.id
_entity.type
_entity.pdbx_description
1 polymer ?
#
loop_
_entity_poly.entity_id
_entity_poly.type
_entity_poly.pdbx_seq_one_letter_code
_entity_poly.pdbx_strand_id
1 'polypeptide(L)'
;MMILRNIARGGLALCAATVLTACDDTTSLDSIYDAELRDLALVAADATLEEVNTMRRPYGFRAGPPGPGGPGKPGGGFGLGEGHSGTVTKTFYDVDGAEQDAYDELTTERIEVETLIEGEVSREGWSATVHRDRSMVITGHAGEETHRTHNGNGTSTTSRSRHTEDGERTYNMTSSFNFADVVVPIPGSDPRYPVSGTISRSMTGIRTDANGTRTRSMEMTTTFDGDDTAIAVVNGEEFEIDLSAPKGRKPWKGKGPGDRRRQRR
;
A
#
# COMPACT_ATOMS: atom_id res chain seq x y z
N MET A 1 -1.13 59.57 46.74
CA MET A 1 0.33 59.37 46.69
C MET A 1 0.65 58.73 45.34
N MET A 2 1.28 59.52 44.46
CA MET A 2 1.82 59.09 43.15
C MET A 2 2.92 58.03 43.32
N ILE A 3 3.11 57.20 42.29
CA ILE A 3 4.38 56.73 41.66
C ILE A 3 4.05 55.39 40.95
N LEU A 4 3.73 55.41 39.66
CA LEU A 4 4.59 55.22 38.48
C LEU A 4 5.15 53.79 38.24
N ARG A 5 4.67 53.21 37.12
CA ARG A 5 5.35 52.38 36.10
C ARG A 5 6.03 51.05 36.51
N ASN A 6 5.60 49.96 35.86
CA ASN A 6 6.50 49.24 34.94
C ASN A 6 5.72 48.40 33.91
N ILE A 7 6.01 48.70 32.64
CA ILE A 7 5.60 47.95 31.45
C ILE A 7 6.59 46.80 31.32
N ALA A 8 6.14 45.56 31.48
CA ALA A 8 6.93 44.38 31.13
C ALA A 8 6.38 43.79 29.83
N ARG A 9 7.12 44.06 28.74
CA ARG A 9 7.00 43.40 27.44
C ARG A 9 7.40 41.94 27.61
N GLY A 10 6.43 41.02 27.65
CA GLY A 10 6.67 39.58 27.55
C GLY A 10 6.71 39.18 26.07
N GLY A 11 7.90 38.87 25.56
CA GLY A 11 8.13 38.50 24.17
C GLY A 11 7.44 37.19 23.78
N LEU A 12 6.87 37.20 22.58
CA LEU A 12 6.34 36.03 21.89
C LEU A 12 7.51 35.09 21.57
N ALA A 13 7.63 33.97 22.30
CA ALA A 13 8.57 32.91 21.97
C ALA A 13 8.01 32.11 20.78
N LEU A 14 8.51 32.42 19.58
CA LEU A 14 8.27 31.62 18.39
C LEU A 14 9.07 30.32 18.55
N CYS A 15 8.42 29.25 19.00
CA CYS A 15 8.98 27.91 18.96
C CYS A 15 9.12 27.49 17.49
N ALA A 16 10.30 27.72 16.90
CA ALA A 16 10.69 27.11 15.66
C ALA A 16 10.78 25.59 15.90
N ALA A 17 9.79 24.85 15.40
CA ALA A 17 9.88 23.41 15.28
C ALA A 17 11.01 23.09 14.29
N THR A 18 12.18 22.75 14.81
CA THR A 18 13.24 22.14 14.02
C THR A 18 12.74 20.77 13.60
N VAL A 19 12.35 20.64 12.33
CA VAL A 19 12.22 19.34 11.68
C VAL A 19 13.62 18.75 11.68
N LEU A 20 13.87 17.81 12.59
CA LEU A 20 15.04 16.95 12.51
C LEU A 20 14.85 16.11 11.25
N THR A 21 15.59 16.46 10.20
CA THR A 21 15.84 15.56 9.08
C THR A 21 16.68 14.41 9.64
N ALA A 22 16.04 13.29 9.98
CA ALA A 22 16.72 12.05 10.25
C ALA A 22 17.31 11.55 8.93
N CYS A 23 18.63 11.57 8.81
CA CYS A 23 19.34 11.06 7.65
C CYS A 23 19.66 9.57 7.86
N ASP A 24 19.21 8.74 6.91
CA ASP A 24 19.93 7.58 6.32
C ASP A 24 20.15 6.30 7.15
N ASP A 25 19.38 6.09 8.23
CA ASP A 25 19.35 4.83 8.97
C ASP A 25 18.09 4.02 8.63
N THR A 26 17.89 3.66 7.36
CA THR A 26 16.81 2.72 7.01
C THR A 26 17.21 1.30 7.39
N THR A 27 16.38 0.67 8.22
CA THR A 27 16.67 -0.62 8.82
C THR A 27 16.32 -1.73 7.84
N SER A 28 17.18 -2.75 7.71
CA SER A 28 16.82 -3.95 6.95
C SER A 28 15.73 -4.70 7.72
N LEU A 29 14.80 -5.36 7.03
CA LEU A 29 13.80 -6.21 7.67
C LEU A 29 14.41 -7.32 8.57
N ASP A 30 15.68 -7.68 8.33
CA ASP A 30 16.43 -8.60 9.18
C ASP A 30 16.69 -8.05 10.60
N SER A 31 16.46 -6.76 10.87
CA SER A 31 16.47 -6.19 12.23
C SER A 31 15.28 -6.66 13.06
N ILE A 32 14.19 -7.10 12.42
CA ILE A 32 13.03 -7.66 13.10
C ILE A 32 13.37 -9.09 13.56
N TYR A 33 13.85 -9.19 14.81
CA TYR A 33 14.19 -10.46 15.45
C TYR A 33 12.97 -11.34 15.75
N ASP A 34 11.78 -10.75 15.92
CA ASP A 34 10.52 -11.48 16.06
C ASP A 34 10.09 -12.00 14.68
N ALA A 35 10.28 -13.30 14.45
CA ALA A 35 10.07 -13.88 13.13
C ALA A 35 8.60 -13.85 12.69
N GLU A 36 7.66 -13.93 13.65
CA GLU A 36 6.24 -13.79 13.39
C GLU A 36 5.88 -12.36 12.94
N LEU A 37 6.45 -11.33 13.60
CA LEU A 37 6.29 -9.93 13.18
C LEU A 37 6.93 -9.68 11.80
N ARG A 38 8.11 -10.26 11.55
CA ARG A 38 8.79 -10.17 10.25
C ARG A 38 7.96 -10.77 9.13
N ASP A 39 7.33 -11.92 9.38
CA ASP A 39 6.43 -12.58 8.43
C ASP A 39 5.19 -11.71 8.11
N LEU A 40 4.62 -11.02 9.12
CA LEU A 40 3.52 -10.06 8.91
C LEU A 40 3.97 -8.86 8.06
N ALA A 41 5.14 -8.28 8.35
CA ALA A 41 5.68 -7.15 7.61
C ALA A 41 5.91 -7.51 6.13
N LEU A 42 6.46 -8.70 5.84
CA LEU A 42 6.59 -9.21 4.47
C LEU A 42 5.24 -9.22 3.74
N VAL A 43 4.22 -9.84 4.35
CA VAL A 43 2.88 -9.91 3.75
C VAL A 43 2.29 -8.53 3.48
N ALA A 44 2.48 -7.56 4.40
CA ALA A 44 1.99 -6.20 4.21
C ALA A 44 2.70 -5.44 3.08
N ALA A 45 4.02 -5.58 2.95
CA ALA A 45 4.76 -4.96 1.86
C ALA A 45 4.39 -5.56 0.50
N ASP A 46 4.20 -6.88 0.42
CA ASP A 46 3.72 -7.52 -0.80
C ASP A 46 2.32 -7.05 -1.18
N ALA A 47 1.42 -6.93 -0.20
CA ALA A 47 0.11 -6.35 -0.43
C ALA A 47 0.25 -4.92 -0.98
N THR A 48 1.13 -4.10 -0.41
CA THR A 48 1.42 -2.75 -0.91
C THR A 48 1.87 -2.75 -2.37
N LEU A 49 2.78 -3.65 -2.76
CA LEU A 49 3.19 -3.79 -4.17
C LEU A 49 2.05 -4.23 -5.08
N GLU A 50 1.19 -5.13 -4.63
CA GLU A 50 0.00 -5.55 -5.37
C GLU A 50 -0.93 -4.35 -5.64
N GLU A 51 -1.14 -3.51 -4.63
CA GLU A 51 -1.98 -2.32 -4.75
C GLU A 51 -1.38 -1.29 -5.70
N VAL A 52 -0.09 -0.96 -5.55
CA VAL A 52 0.61 -0.03 -6.46
C VAL A 52 0.54 -0.53 -7.90
N ASN A 53 0.76 -1.83 -8.12
CA ASN A 53 0.64 -2.42 -9.46
C ASN A 53 -0.80 -2.42 -9.98
N THR A 54 -1.79 -2.49 -9.11
CA THR A 54 -3.22 -2.42 -9.47
C THR A 54 -3.62 -1.00 -9.86
N MET A 55 -3.26 0.00 -9.05
CA MET A 55 -3.61 1.41 -9.30
C MET A 55 -3.01 1.90 -10.62
N ARG A 56 -1.87 1.32 -11.03
CA ARG A 56 -1.21 1.59 -12.32
C ARG A 56 -1.84 0.89 -13.52
N ARG A 57 -2.95 0.18 -13.35
CA ARG A 57 -3.73 -0.38 -14.46
C ARG A 57 -4.90 0.55 -14.79
N PRO A 58 -5.30 0.67 -16.07
CA PRO A 58 -6.52 1.37 -16.40
C PRO A 58 -7.70 0.74 -15.64
N TYR A 59 -8.20 1.49 -14.65
CA TYR A 59 -9.37 1.20 -13.81
C TYR A 59 -9.29 -0.10 -13.00
N GLY A 60 -8.21 -0.25 -12.22
CA GLY A 60 -8.05 -1.10 -11.03
C GLY A 60 -9.00 -2.30 -10.91
N PHE A 61 -8.53 -3.47 -11.33
CA PHE A 61 -9.22 -4.77 -11.41
C PHE A 61 -10.39 -4.86 -12.42
N ARG A 62 -10.35 -5.89 -13.28
CA ARG A 62 -11.54 -6.48 -13.94
C ARG A 62 -11.66 -7.93 -13.45
N ALA A 63 -12.81 -8.58 -13.62
CA ALA A 63 -13.02 -10.02 -13.43
C ALA A 63 -13.32 -10.66 -14.80
N GLY A 64 -12.63 -11.74 -15.21
CA GLY A 64 -12.84 -12.43 -16.50
C GLY A 64 -11.60 -12.74 -17.37
N PRO A 65 -11.65 -13.78 -18.23
CA PRO A 65 -10.48 -14.47 -18.78
C PRO A 65 -9.53 -13.59 -19.62
N PRO A 66 -8.24 -13.99 -19.77
CA PRO A 66 -7.23 -13.22 -20.49
C PRO A 66 -7.56 -13.16 -21.99
N GLY A 67 -7.76 -11.94 -22.51
CA GLY A 67 -7.79 -11.68 -23.95
C GLY A 67 -6.41 -11.17 -24.41
N PRO A 68 -5.91 -11.58 -25.58
CA PRO A 68 -4.59 -11.15 -26.05
C PRO A 68 -4.63 -9.76 -26.69
N GLY A 69 -3.66 -8.91 -26.34
CA GLY A 69 -3.12 -7.84 -27.19
C GLY A 69 -3.84 -6.48 -27.18
N GLY A 70 -3.20 -5.49 -26.57
CA GLY A 70 -3.48 -4.05 -26.74
C GLY A 70 -3.71 -3.29 -25.43
N PRO A 71 -3.30 -2.01 -25.32
CA PRO A 71 -3.70 -1.16 -24.19
C PRO A 71 -5.23 -1.06 -24.18
N GLY A 72 -5.86 -1.69 -23.18
CA GLY A 72 -7.32 -1.81 -23.11
C GLY A 72 -8.00 -0.45 -23.05
N LYS A 73 -9.12 -0.31 -23.76
CA LYS A 73 -10.01 0.85 -23.65
C LYS A 73 -10.52 0.99 -22.19
N PRO A 74 -10.72 2.21 -21.67
CA PRO A 74 -11.46 2.44 -20.43
C PRO A 74 -12.80 1.71 -20.48
N GLY A 75 -13.10 0.87 -19.47
CA GLY A 75 -14.32 0.05 -19.45
C GLY A 75 -14.22 -1.35 -20.08
N GLY A 76 -13.04 -1.82 -20.53
CA GLY A 76 -12.90 -3.19 -21.03
C GLY A 76 -11.56 -3.86 -20.70
N GLY A 77 -11.59 -5.05 -20.10
CA GLY A 77 -10.71 -6.11 -20.59
C GLY A 77 -9.71 -6.92 -19.73
N PHE A 78 -9.54 -6.83 -18.40
CA PHE A 78 -8.56 -7.75 -17.69
C PHE A 78 -8.93 -8.33 -16.29
N GLY A 79 -9.26 -9.63 -16.22
CA GLY A 79 -9.85 -10.30 -15.05
C GLY A 79 -9.01 -10.49 -13.80
N LEU A 80 -9.66 -10.97 -12.73
CA LEU A 80 -9.07 -11.72 -11.64
C LEU A 80 -8.26 -12.83 -12.32
N GLY A 81 -6.95 -12.84 -12.10
CA GLY A 81 -6.06 -13.79 -12.75
C GLY A 81 -6.46 -15.24 -12.43
N GLU A 82 -5.77 -16.19 -13.05
CA GLU A 82 -5.96 -17.61 -12.71
C GLU A 82 -5.82 -17.84 -11.19
N GLY A 83 -6.73 -18.65 -10.62
CA GLY A 83 -6.74 -18.97 -9.18
C GLY A 83 -7.51 -17.99 -8.28
N HIS A 84 -8.19 -17.00 -8.84
CA HIS A 84 -8.96 -16.00 -8.08
C HIS A 84 -10.41 -15.91 -8.60
N SER A 85 -11.38 -15.87 -7.69
CA SER A 85 -12.81 -15.60 -7.91
C SER A 85 -13.24 -14.37 -7.13
N GLY A 86 -14.39 -13.79 -7.46
CA GLY A 86 -14.84 -12.58 -6.77
C GLY A 86 -15.81 -11.72 -7.57
N THR A 87 -16.22 -10.61 -6.97
CA THR A 87 -17.08 -9.59 -7.57
C THR A 87 -16.35 -8.25 -7.63
N VAL A 88 -16.65 -7.48 -8.68
CA VAL A 88 -16.22 -6.09 -8.80
C VAL A 88 -17.44 -5.29 -9.25
N THR A 89 -17.88 -4.36 -8.43
CA THR A 89 -18.97 -3.42 -8.73
C THR A 89 -18.36 -2.04 -8.95
N LYS A 90 -18.83 -1.33 -9.97
CA LYS A 90 -18.36 0.03 -10.29
C LYS A 90 -19.57 0.94 -10.48
N THR A 91 -19.54 2.10 -9.84
CA THR A 91 -20.54 3.16 -10.00
C THR A 91 -19.83 4.42 -10.46
N PHE A 92 -20.32 5.03 -11.53
CA PHE A 92 -19.72 6.20 -12.18
C PHE A 92 -20.50 7.44 -11.81
N TYR A 93 -19.80 8.54 -11.56
CA TYR A 93 -20.42 9.83 -11.22
C TYR A 93 -19.78 10.95 -12.03
N ASP A 94 -20.60 11.90 -12.46
CA ASP A 94 -20.14 13.14 -13.07
C ASP A 94 -19.66 14.18 -12.04
N VAL A 95 -19.26 15.35 -12.53
CA VAL A 95 -18.78 16.47 -11.70
C VAL A 95 -19.85 17.03 -10.75
N ASP A 96 -21.13 16.89 -11.10
CA ASP A 96 -22.27 17.31 -10.26
C ASP A 96 -22.65 16.22 -9.24
N GLY A 97 -21.99 15.06 -9.30
CA GLY A 97 -22.24 13.91 -8.44
C GLY A 97 -23.45 13.07 -8.87
N ALA A 98 -23.96 13.26 -10.09
CA ALA A 98 -25.01 12.42 -10.64
C ALA A 98 -24.44 11.08 -11.12
N GLU A 99 -25.11 9.99 -10.77
CA GLU A 99 -24.74 8.64 -11.23
C GLU A 99 -24.92 8.52 -12.74
N GLN A 100 -23.97 7.87 -13.40
CA GLN A 100 -23.97 7.61 -14.84
C GLN A 100 -24.12 6.11 -15.10
N ASP A 101 -24.95 5.75 -16.09
CA ASP A 101 -25.18 4.35 -16.49
C ASP A 101 -23.90 3.65 -17.02
N ALA A 102 -22.94 4.43 -17.49
CA ALA A 102 -21.66 3.95 -18.00
C ALA A 102 -20.56 5.02 -17.83
N TYR A 103 -19.32 4.55 -17.88
CA TYR A 103 -18.15 5.42 -17.95
C TYR A 103 -18.18 6.27 -19.23
N ASP A 104 -17.94 7.56 -19.08
CA ASP A 104 -17.77 8.52 -20.16
C ASP A 104 -16.49 9.33 -19.91
N GLU A 105 -15.59 9.36 -20.91
CA GLU A 105 -14.25 9.92 -20.76
C GLU A 105 -14.20 11.43 -20.57
N LEU A 106 -15.27 12.15 -20.90
CA LEU A 106 -15.33 13.60 -20.79
C LEU A 106 -16.09 14.05 -19.55
N THR A 107 -17.02 13.23 -19.07
CA THR A 107 -17.98 13.62 -18.04
C THR A 107 -17.86 12.85 -16.74
N THR A 108 -17.32 11.62 -16.73
CA THR A 108 -17.08 10.90 -15.47
C THR A 108 -15.97 11.59 -14.69
N GLU A 109 -16.26 12.02 -13.46
CA GLU A 109 -15.26 12.61 -12.56
C GLU A 109 -14.80 11.61 -11.48
N ARG A 110 -15.71 10.72 -11.06
CA ARG A 110 -15.50 9.85 -9.91
C ARG A 110 -16.02 8.44 -10.16
N ILE A 111 -15.30 7.46 -9.63
CA ILE A 111 -15.68 6.05 -9.69
C ILE A 111 -15.63 5.48 -8.29
N GLU A 112 -16.74 4.91 -7.84
CA GLU A 112 -16.78 4.06 -6.66
C GLU A 112 -16.58 2.61 -7.09
N VAL A 113 -15.69 1.88 -6.41
CA VAL A 113 -15.35 0.50 -6.73
C VAL A 113 -15.44 -0.35 -5.49
N GLU A 114 -16.37 -1.30 -5.49
CA GLU A 114 -16.47 -2.34 -4.48
C GLU A 114 -15.89 -3.64 -5.04
N THR A 115 -15.05 -4.31 -4.26
CA THR A 115 -14.34 -5.51 -4.69
C THR A 115 -14.38 -6.57 -3.60
N LEU A 116 -14.85 -7.75 -3.96
CA LEU A 116 -14.67 -8.98 -3.20
C LEU A 116 -13.73 -9.89 -4.00
N ILE A 117 -12.62 -10.32 -3.42
CA ILE A 117 -11.67 -11.24 -4.04
C ILE A 117 -11.46 -12.43 -3.12
N GLU A 118 -11.50 -13.61 -3.69
CA GLU A 118 -11.12 -14.88 -3.07
C GLU A 118 -10.12 -15.57 -3.99
N GLY A 119 -9.07 -16.16 -3.45
CA GLY A 119 -8.13 -16.89 -4.31
C GLY A 119 -6.97 -17.50 -3.57
N GLU A 120 -6.24 -18.36 -4.27
CA GLU A 120 -4.98 -18.89 -3.79
C GLU A 120 -3.82 -18.14 -4.44
N VAL A 121 -2.87 -17.73 -3.60
CA VAL A 121 -1.62 -17.12 -4.03
C VAL A 121 -0.49 -18.05 -3.61
N SER A 122 0.41 -18.39 -4.52
CA SER A 122 1.59 -19.22 -4.24
C SER A 122 2.83 -18.61 -4.89
N ARG A 123 3.96 -18.67 -4.19
CA ARG A 123 5.30 -18.24 -4.61
C ARG A 123 6.38 -19.04 -3.88
N GLU A 124 7.64 -18.81 -4.24
CA GLU A 124 8.78 -19.49 -3.60
C GLU A 124 8.76 -19.28 -2.08
N GLY A 125 8.59 -20.37 -1.33
CA GLY A 125 8.56 -20.39 0.12
C GLY A 125 7.25 -19.97 0.79
N TRP A 126 6.21 -19.55 0.04
CA TRP A 126 4.94 -19.05 0.60
C TRP A 126 3.72 -19.35 -0.28
N SER A 127 2.64 -19.83 0.33
CA SER A 127 1.32 -19.93 -0.28
C SER A 127 0.27 -19.39 0.68
N ALA A 128 -0.87 -18.93 0.22
CA ALA A 128 -2.01 -18.56 1.07
C ALA A 128 -3.32 -18.59 0.30
N THR A 129 -4.43 -18.81 1.01
CA THR A 129 -5.77 -18.47 0.52
C THR A 129 -6.11 -17.09 1.04
N VAL A 130 -6.48 -16.18 0.15
CA VAL A 130 -6.81 -14.79 0.46
C VAL A 130 -8.30 -14.60 0.20
N HIS A 131 -8.98 -14.00 1.16
CA HIS A 131 -10.28 -13.36 0.98
C HIS A 131 -10.10 -11.88 1.30
N ARG A 132 -10.62 -10.99 0.46
CA ARG A 132 -10.44 -9.54 0.56
C ARG A 132 -11.70 -8.83 0.15
N ASP A 133 -12.17 -7.93 1.01
CA ASP A 133 -13.26 -7.01 0.76
C ASP A 133 -12.71 -5.59 0.75
N ARG A 134 -13.13 -4.76 -0.21
CA ARG A 134 -12.60 -3.41 -0.40
C ARG A 134 -13.63 -2.49 -1.02
N SER A 135 -13.70 -1.26 -0.50
CA SER A 135 -14.42 -0.13 -1.09
C SER A 135 -13.43 1.00 -1.40
N MET A 136 -13.40 1.46 -2.64
CA MET A 136 -12.53 2.52 -3.13
C MET A 136 -13.32 3.62 -3.82
N VAL A 137 -12.85 4.85 -3.69
CA VAL A 137 -13.24 6.02 -4.46
C VAL A 137 -12.03 6.47 -5.26
N ILE A 138 -12.20 6.61 -6.58
CA ILE A 138 -11.17 7.06 -7.50
C ILE A 138 -11.66 8.35 -8.16
N THR A 139 -10.87 9.42 -8.08
CA THR A 139 -11.16 10.74 -8.69
C THR A 139 -10.06 11.16 -9.65
N GLY A 140 -10.28 12.26 -10.39
CA GLY A 140 -9.38 12.70 -11.46
C GLY A 140 -9.68 11.97 -12.77
N HIS A 141 -10.96 11.87 -13.10
CA HIS A 141 -11.42 11.24 -14.35
C HIS A 141 -11.93 12.24 -15.39
N ALA A 142 -12.32 13.46 -15.00
CA ALA A 142 -12.84 14.43 -15.95
C ALA A 142 -11.71 15.05 -16.79
N GLY A 143 -11.72 14.80 -18.10
CA GLY A 143 -10.84 15.50 -19.05
C GLY A 143 -9.42 14.92 -19.18
N GLU A 144 -8.45 15.78 -19.50
CA GLU A 144 -7.05 15.41 -19.79
C GLU A 144 -6.20 15.29 -18.52
N GLU A 145 -6.71 14.59 -17.51
CA GLU A 145 -6.01 14.45 -16.24
C GLU A 145 -4.69 13.69 -16.42
N THR A 146 -3.72 14.00 -15.57
CA THR A 146 -2.40 13.33 -15.56
C THR A 146 -2.23 12.39 -14.38
N HIS A 147 -3.13 12.47 -13.40
CA HIS A 147 -3.10 11.72 -12.15
C HIS A 147 -4.50 11.28 -11.74
N ARG A 148 -4.57 10.25 -10.91
CA ARG A 148 -5.79 9.82 -10.23
C ARG A 148 -5.55 9.74 -8.74
N THR A 149 -6.56 10.07 -7.95
CA THR A 149 -6.48 9.95 -6.49
C THR A 149 -7.29 8.75 -6.03
N HIS A 150 -6.67 7.89 -5.24
CA HIS A 150 -7.29 6.70 -4.68
C HIS A 150 -7.50 6.87 -3.17
N ASN A 151 -8.75 6.79 -2.77
CA ASN A 151 -9.19 6.80 -1.37
C ASN A 151 -10.01 5.54 -1.11
N GLY A 152 -9.97 5.00 0.11
CA GLY A 152 -10.80 3.84 0.43
C GLY A 152 -10.25 2.98 1.54
N ASN A 153 -10.96 1.90 1.84
CA ASN A 153 -10.58 0.98 2.89
C ASN A 153 -11.05 -0.44 2.56
N GLY A 154 -10.58 -1.39 3.35
CA GLY A 154 -10.99 -2.77 3.20
C GLY A 154 -10.44 -3.67 4.29
N THR A 155 -10.81 -4.93 4.18
CA THR A 155 -10.34 -6.00 5.07
C THR A 155 -9.85 -7.18 4.25
N SER A 156 -8.97 -7.99 4.82
CA SER A 156 -8.56 -9.23 4.20
C SER A 156 -8.22 -10.29 5.24
N THR A 157 -8.64 -11.51 4.96
CA THR A 157 -8.23 -12.70 5.70
C THR A 157 -7.34 -13.55 4.81
N THR A 158 -6.18 -13.93 5.33
CA THR A 158 -5.20 -14.77 4.64
C THR A 158 -4.99 -16.02 5.47
N SER A 159 -5.38 -17.19 4.95
CA SER A 159 -5.15 -18.46 5.62
C SER A 159 -3.93 -19.16 5.05
N ARG A 160 -3.11 -19.72 5.94
CA ARG A 160 -2.05 -20.69 5.66
C ARG A 160 -0.80 -20.13 4.98
N SER A 161 -0.23 -19.03 5.48
CA SER A 161 1.10 -18.59 5.01
C SER A 161 2.17 -19.60 5.42
N ARG A 162 2.78 -20.25 4.43
CA ARG A 162 3.98 -21.10 4.61
C ARG A 162 5.21 -20.18 4.61
N HIS A 163 6.16 -20.39 5.51
CA HIS A 163 7.48 -19.75 5.49
C HIS A 163 8.54 -20.85 5.66
N THR A 164 9.62 -20.85 4.87
CA THR A 164 10.56 -21.99 4.79
C THR A 164 11.97 -21.71 5.31
N GLU A 165 12.34 -20.46 5.62
CA GLU A 165 13.74 -20.14 6.00
C GLU A 165 14.13 -20.63 7.42
N ASP A 166 13.19 -20.75 8.36
CA ASP A 166 13.45 -21.17 9.77
C ASP A 166 12.61 -22.39 10.21
N GLY A 167 12.05 -23.15 9.26
CA GLY A 167 11.10 -24.23 9.51
C GLY A 167 9.65 -23.84 9.17
N GLU A 168 8.79 -24.85 9.01
CA GLU A 168 7.41 -24.67 8.54
C GLU A 168 6.54 -23.96 9.58
N ARG A 169 6.23 -22.69 9.34
CA ARG A 169 5.24 -21.91 10.10
C ARG A 169 3.99 -21.71 9.27
N THR A 170 2.82 -21.89 9.88
CA THR A 170 1.51 -21.69 9.26
C THR A 170 0.72 -20.67 10.09
N TYR A 171 0.24 -19.60 9.45
CA TYR A 171 -0.53 -18.57 10.13
C TYR A 171 -1.94 -18.43 9.56
N ASN A 172 -2.88 -18.04 10.42
CA ASN A 172 -4.11 -17.37 10.00
C ASN A 172 -3.93 -15.89 10.25
N MET A 173 -4.06 -15.06 9.22
CA MET A 173 -3.87 -13.62 9.31
C MET A 173 -5.18 -12.92 8.98
N THR A 174 -5.52 -11.91 9.76
CA THR A 174 -6.56 -10.93 9.43
C THR A 174 -5.90 -9.57 9.28
N SER A 175 -6.45 -8.74 8.39
CA SER A 175 -5.94 -7.41 8.13
C SER A 175 -7.06 -6.44 7.81
N SER A 176 -6.85 -5.17 8.13
CA SER A 176 -7.61 -4.04 7.62
C SER A 176 -6.66 -3.03 7.01
N PHE A 177 -7.12 -2.25 6.05
CA PHE A 177 -6.29 -1.26 5.39
C PHE A 177 -7.07 -0.02 4.99
N ASN A 178 -6.38 1.11 4.92
CA ASN A 178 -6.92 2.40 4.53
C ASN A 178 -5.96 3.12 3.57
N PHE A 179 -6.50 3.59 2.47
CA PHE A 179 -5.86 4.44 1.48
C PHE A 179 -6.32 5.87 1.74
N ALA A 180 -5.36 6.75 1.99
CA ALA A 180 -5.62 8.17 2.15
C ALA A 180 -4.82 8.95 1.10
N ASP A 181 -5.55 9.55 0.18
CA ASP A 181 -5.06 10.46 -0.86
C ASP A 181 -3.87 9.91 -1.64
N VAL A 182 -3.95 8.64 -2.05
CA VAL A 182 -2.89 8.01 -2.83
C VAL A 182 -2.99 8.48 -4.27
N VAL A 183 -2.12 9.41 -4.65
CA VAL A 183 -2.12 10.03 -5.98
C VAL A 183 -1.22 9.24 -6.91
N VAL A 184 -1.78 8.69 -7.98
CA VAL A 184 -1.09 7.81 -8.93
C VAL A 184 -1.12 8.42 -10.32
N PRO A 185 0.04 8.58 -10.98
CA PRO A 185 0.11 9.06 -12.36
C PRO A 185 -0.61 8.12 -13.33
N ILE A 186 -1.21 8.67 -14.38
CA ILE A 186 -1.90 7.85 -15.40
C ILE A 186 -0.89 6.93 -16.09
N PRO A 187 -1.25 5.68 -16.42
CA PRO A 187 -0.32 4.73 -17.04
C PRO A 187 0.36 5.31 -18.28
N GLY A 188 1.70 5.27 -18.31
CA GLY A 188 2.51 5.81 -19.41
C GLY A 188 3.10 7.21 -19.13
N SER A 189 2.82 7.80 -17.98
CA SER A 189 3.46 9.03 -17.49
C SER A 189 4.58 8.75 -16.48
N ASP A 190 5.50 9.70 -16.35
CA ASP A 190 6.49 9.78 -15.27
C ASP A 190 6.05 10.86 -14.24
N PRO A 191 6.30 10.65 -12.94
CA PRO A 191 6.91 9.46 -12.34
C PRO A 191 6.00 8.24 -12.45
N ARG A 192 6.60 7.05 -12.34
CA ARG A 192 5.87 5.79 -12.51
C ARG A 192 5.09 5.38 -11.26
N TYR A 193 5.44 5.93 -10.11
CA TYR A 193 5.00 5.53 -8.77
C TYR A 193 4.03 6.55 -8.18
N PRO A 194 3.25 6.18 -7.14
CA PRO A 194 2.40 7.14 -6.47
C PRO A 194 3.22 8.34 -5.98
N VAL A 195 2.76 9.54 -6.28
CA VAL A 195 3.49 10.80 -5.99
C VAL A 195 3.22 11.33 -4.59
N SER A 196 2.16 10.85 -3.95
CA SER A 196 1.79 11.20 -2.59
C SER A 196 0.79 10.21 -2.00
N GLY A 197 0.47 10.41 -0.73
CA GLY A 197 -0.56 9.67 0.00
C GLY A 197 0.01 8.55 0.85
N THR A 198 -0.90 7.86 1.54
CA THR A 198 -0.54 6.79 2.46
C THR A 198 -1.44 5.57 2.33
N ILE A 199 -0.86 4.41 2.63
CA ILE A 199 -1.60 3.18 2.91
C ILE A 199 -1.27 2.74 4.32
N SER A 200 -2.27 2.72 5.20
CA SER A 200 -2.15 2.15 6.53
C SER A 200 -2.72 0.73 6.54
N ARG A 201 -2.05 -0.20 7.21
CA ARG A 201 -2.47 -1.60 7.36
C ARG A 201 -2.32 -2.05 8.80
N SER A 202 -3.41 -2.53 9.38
CA SER A 202 -3.40 -3.28 10.63
C SER A 202 -3.46 -4.77 10.31
N MET A 203 -2.60 -5.57 10.92
CA MET A 203 -2.57 -7.02 10.75
C MET A 203 -2.53 -7.74 12.09
N THR A 204 -3.22 -8.87 12.17
CA THR A 204 -3.10 -9.83 13.27
C THR A 204 -2.85 -11.21 12.71
N GLY A 205 -1.72 -11.81 13.07
CA GLY A 205 -1.35 -13.18 12.75
C GLY A 205 -1.51 -14.10 13.95
N ILE A 206 -2.16 -15.24 13.74
CA ILE A 206 -2.31 -16.31 14.72
C ILE A 206 -1.58 -17.54 14.20
N ARG A 207 -0.57 -18.01 14.95
CA ARG A 207 0.13 -19.27 14.70
C ARG A 207 -0.32 -20.30 15.73
N THR A 208 -0.67 -21.49 15.27
CA THR A 208 -0.98 -22.63 16.16
C THR A 208 -0.04 -23.77 15.83
N ASP A 209 0.74 -24.22 16.81
CA ASP A 209 1.63 -25.37 16.71
C ASP A 209 1.47 -26.30 17.92
N ALA A 210 2.24 -27.39 17.98
CA ALA A 210 2.16 -28.37 19.07
C ALA A 210 2.47 -27.77 20.46
N ASN A 211 3.15 -26.62 20.51
CA ASN A 211 3.50 -25.91 21.73
C ASN A 211 2.47 -24.83 22.10
N GLY A 212 1.37 -24.70 21.34
CA GLY A 212 0.25 -23.81 21.62
C GLY A 212 -0.02 -22.76 20.55
N THR A 213 -0.90 -21.80 20.89
CA THR A 213 -1.30 -20.70 20.01
C THR A 213 -0.55 -19.43 20.38
N ARG A 214 0.00 -18.73 19.38
CA ARG A 214 0.66 -17.43 19.51
C ARG A 214 -0.05 -16.42 18.62
N THR A 215 -0.27 -15.22 19.16
CA THR A 215 -0.87 -14.10 18.43
C THR A 215 0.11 -12.95 18.36
N ARG A 216 0.23 -12.35 17.17
CA ARG A 216 1.02 -11.15 16.91
C ARG A 216 0.21 -10.15 16.13
N SER A 217 0.39 -8.89 16.46
CA SER A 217 -0.24 -7.77 15.77
C SER A 217 0.81 -6.80 15.26
N MET A 218 0.50 -6.14 14.17
CA MET A 218 1.38 -5.22 13.48
C MET A 218 0.56 -4.08 12.88
N GLU A 219 1.04 -2.86 13.07
CA GLU A 219 0.60 -1.69 12.32
C GLU A 219 1.71 -1.28 11.35
N MET A 220 1.34 -1.03 10.10
CA MET A 220 2.25 -0.51 9.08
C MET A 220 1.62 0.69 8.38
N THR A 221 2.34 1.80 8.29
CA THR A 221 1.96 2.93 7.43
C THR A 221 3.01 3.12 6.35
N THR A 222 2.60 2.97 5.10
CA THR A 222 3.42 3.27 3.92
C THR A 222 3.10 4.66 3.41
N THR A 223 4.13 5.47 3.16
CA THR A 223 4.05 6.82 2.60
C THR A 223 4.74 6.86 1.24
N PHE A 224 4.12 7.53 0.28
CA PHE A 224 4.64 7.70 -1.07
C PHE A 224 5.04 9.15 -1.34
N ASP A 225 6.06 9.34 -2.18
CA ASP A 225 6.64 10.63 -2.54
C ASP A 225 7.02 10.74 -4.03
N GLY A 226 6.70 9.73 -4.84
CA GLY A 226 6.99 9.68 -6.28
C GLY A 226 8.21 8.85 -6.66
N ASP A 227 9.01 8.38 -5.69
CA ASP A 227 10.21 7.59 -5.95
C ASP A 227 9.91 6.11 -6.19
N ASP A 228 10.93 5.36 -6.63
CA ASP A 228 10.87 3.90 -6.74
C ASP A 228 10.90 3.17 -5.38
N THR A 229 10.93 3.94 -4.30
CA THR A 229 10.84 3.51 -2.91
C THR A 229 9.67 4.15 -2.19
N ALA A 230 9.09 3.43 -1.24
CA ALA A 230 8.16 3.99 -0.27
C ALA A 230 8.70 3.80 1.14
N ILE A 231 8.48 4.79 2.00
CA ILE A 231 8.80 4.71 3.43
C ILE A 231 7.68 3.96 4.14
N ALA A 232 8.02 2.90 4.87
CA ALA A 232 7.08 2.13 5.68
C ALA A 232 7.48 2.17 7.16
N VAL A 233 6.55 2.59 8.01
CA VAL A 233 6.73 2.56 9.46
C VAL A 233 6.00 1.34 10.01
N VAL A 234 6.74 0.34 10.50
CA VAL A 234 6.22 -0.90 11.09
C VAL A 234 6.37 -0.83 12.60
N ASN A 235 5.27 -0.78 13.35
CA ASN A 235 5.25 -0.65 14.82
C ASN A 235 6.16 0.48 15.36
N GLY A 236 6.36 1.55 14.59
CA GLY A 236 7.19 2.71 14.95
C GLY A 236 8.64 2.67 14.47
N GLU A 237 9.08 1.60 13.81
CA GLU A 237 10.41 1.51 13.17
C GLU A 237 10.28 1.73 11.66
N GLU A 238 11.24 2.46 11.07
CA GLU A 238 11.22 2.85 9.66
C GLU A 238 12.00 1.87 8.78
N PHE A 239 11.40 1.55 7.64
CA PHE A 239 11.88 0.63 6.62
C PHE A 239 11.58 1.17 5.22
N GLU A 240 12.27 0.64 4.20
CA GLU A 240 12.02 0.98 2.80
C GLU A 240 11.43 -0.19 2.01
N ILE A 241 10.34 0.07 1.29
CA ILE A 241 9.76 -0.85 0.31
C ILE A 241 10.26 -0.44 -1.08
N ASP A 242 10.90 -1.34 -1.80
CA ASP A 242 11.26 -1.22 -3.21
C ASP A 242 10.03 -1.45 -4.10
N LEU A 243 9.45 -0.37 -4.63
CA LEU A 243 8.28 -0.41 -5.51
C LEU A 243 8.60 -0.96 -6.91
N SER A 244 9.89 -1.09 -7.26
CA SER A 244 10.35 -1.71 -8.50
C SER A 244 10.52 -3.23 -8.41
N ALA A 245 10.44 -3.79 -7.19
CA ALA A 245 10.68 -5.20 -6.94
C ALA A 245 9.81 -6.10 -7.85
N PRO A 246 10.40 -7.07 -8.57
CA PRO A 246 9.63 -8.01 -9.37
C PRO A 246 8.63 -8.79 -8.51
N LYS A 247 7.43 -9.04 -9.07
CA LYS A 247 6.39 -9.85 -8.41
C LYS A 247 7.00 -11.18 -7.94
N GLY A 248 6.87 -11.47 -6.64
CA GLY A 248 7.37 -12.71 -6.03
C GLY A 248 8.78 -12.64 -5.44
N ARG A 249 9.46 -11.49 -5.45
CA ARG A 249 10.72 -11.28 -4.71
C ARG A 249 10.52 -10.50 -3.41
N LYS A 250 11.49 -10.56 -2.50
CA LYS A 250 11.47 -9.81 -1.23
C LYS A 250 11.39 -8.30 -1.54
N PRO A 251 10.34 -7.59 -1.08
CA PRO A 251 10.06 -6.20 -1.48
C PRO A 251 10.80 -5.16 -0.65
N TRP A 252 11.56 -5.57 0.37
CA TRP A 252 12.28 -4.68 1.27
C TRP A 252 13.70 -4.42 0.78
N LYS A 253 14.17 -3.17 0.84
CA LYS A 253 15.59 -2.87 0.64
C LYS A 253 16.35 -3.27 1.91
N GLY A 254 17.34 -4.16 1.76
CA GLY A 254 18.36 -4.41 2.77
C GLY A 254 19.70 -3.85 2.30
N LYS A 255 20.61 -3.52 3.23
CA LYS A 255 22.02 -3.22 2.87
C LYS A 255 22.64 -4.45 2.21
N GLY A 256 22.71 -4.44 0.88
CA GLY A 256 23.44 -5.45 0.13
C GLY A 256 24.94 -5.41 0.46
N PRO A 257 25.69 -6.52 0.30
CA PRO A 257 27.15 -6.56 0.51
C PRO A 257 27.97 -5.56 -0.33
N GLY A 258 27.36 -4.89 -1.30
CA GLY A 258 28.01 -3.97 -2.23
C GLY A 258 28.31 -2.57 -1.68
N ASP A 259 27.67 -2.15 -0.58
CA ASP A 259 27.71 -0.74 -0.18
C ASP A 259 28.90 -0.36 0.73
N ARG A 260 29.65 -1.36 1.21
CA ARG A 260 30.87 -1.12 2.02
C ARG A 260 32.09 -0.70 1.19
N ARG A 261 32.02 -0.70 -0.15
CA ARG A 261 33.17 -0.39 -1.02
C ARG A 261 33.30 1.09 -1.39
N ARG A 262 32.35 1.96 -1.02
CA ARG A 262 32.41 3.40 -1.32
C ARG A 262 32.93 4.28 -0.17
N GLN A 263 33.29 3.71 0.98
CA GLN A 263 33.83 4.46 2.13
C GLN A 263 35.34 4.24 2.38
N ARG A 264 36.11 3.84 1.36
CA ARG A 264 37.58 3.92 1.43
C ARG A 264 38.12 4.66 0.21
N ARG A 265 38.13 5.98 0.31
CA ARG A 265 39.17 6.84 -0.26
C ARG A 265 39.70 7.72 0.85
#